data_AF-A0A094BK71-F1
#
_entry.id   AF-A0A094BK71-F1
#
_cell.length_a   1.000
_cell.length_b   1.000
_cell.length_c   1.000
_cell.angle_alpha   90.00
_cell.angle_beta   90.00
_cell.angle_gamma   90.00
#
_symmetry.space_group_name_H-M   'P 1'
#
loop_
_entity.id
_entity.type
_entity.pdbx_description
1 polymer ?
#
loop_
_entity_poly.entity_id
_entity_poly.type
_entity_poly.pdbx_seq_one_letter_code
_entity_poly.pdbx_strand_id
1 'polypeptide(L)'
;MTPKSAFASLLLVLPAVVVAVPAALADPDCAPGGNFDLSFWSLQLPTGDSGTFTTIKSADLQGCSGYQDINFSTDKSSGAIVLIAPGNPDLTHCSTSSGSAHCRTELREVDSGTGKNAAWSPKKTNSLTVSMMVEAADDGSHGTAIGQVFASDAGKPLAEMYYSRAGEIAVGVKPDADSGQNVIKVGSVAVGTKFEYKLEYSKDVLTVTINGKATNLDTGNWDSPNCYFKTGNYNQGKSADSSRVVISSIKVSHS
;
A
#
# COMPACT_ATOMS: atom_id res chain seq x y z
N MET A 1 -56.97 32.10 -49.36
CA MET A 1 -56.69 31.49 -48.04
C MET A 1 -56.35 30.04 -48.27
N THR A 2 -55.07 29.69 -48.12
CA THR A 2 -54.56 28.31 -48.22
C THR A 2 -53.36 28.25 -47.27
N PRO A 3 -53.35 27.37 -46.25
CA PRO A 3 -52.29 27.38 -45.25
C PRO A 3 -51.06 26.63 -45.77
N LYS A 4 -49.87 27.22 -45.57
CA LYS A 4 -48.58 26.57 -45.79
C LYS A 4 -48.32 25.60 -44.62
N SER A 5 -48.20 24.30 -44.90
CA SER A 5 -47.71 23.30 -43.94
C SER A 5 -46.23 23.52 -43.66
N ALA A 6 -45.88 23.71 -42.38
CA ALA A 6 -44.52 23.62 -41.88
C ALA A 6 -44.24 22.18 -41.46
N PHE A 7 -43.24 21.53 -42.07
CA PHE A 7 -42.71 20.26 -41.61
C PHE A 7 -41.75 20.51 -40.44
N ALA A 8 -42.15 20.11 -39.23
CA ALA A 8 -41.25 20.04 -38.08
C ALA A 8 -40.46 18.73 -38.17
N SER A 9 -39.15 18.82 -38.37
CA SER A 9 -38.24 17.67 -38.32
C SER A 9 -37.91 17.37 -36.86
N LEU A 10 -38.44 16.26 -36.35
CA LEU A 10 -38.17 15.78 -34.99
C LEU A 10 -36.86 14.98 -34.99
N LEU A 11 -35.75 15.58 -34.57
CA LEU A 11 -34.52 14.83 -34.28
C LEU A 11 -34.75 13.97 -33.05
N LEU A 12 -34.80 12.65 -33.25
CA LEU A 12 -34.82 11.66 -32.17
C LEU A 12 -33.39 11.49 -31.64
N VAL A 13 -33.08 12.11 -30.49
CA VAL A 13 -31.83 11.84 -29.78
C VAL A 13 -32.01 10.55 -28.98
N LEU A 14 -31.45 9.45 -29.49
CA LEU A 14 -31.37 8.20 -28.75
C LEU A 14 -30.37 8.36 -27.58
N PRO A 15 -30.75 8.03 -26.33
CA PRO A 15 -29.80 8.02 -25.24
C PRO A 15 -28.75 6.93 -25.47
N ALA A 16 -27.47 7.33 -25.48
CA ALA A 16 -26.37 6.37 -25.48
C ALA A 16 -26.43 5.56 -24.18
N VAL A 17 -26.82 4.29 -24.30
CA VAL A 17 -26.74 3.33 -23.19
C VAL A 17 -25.25 3.09 -22.93
N VAL A 18 -24.73 3.71 -21.88
CA VAL A 18 -23.41 3.37 -21.35
C VAL A 18 -23.55 2.00 -20.70
N VAL A 19 -23.15 0.95 -21.42
CA VAL A 19 -22.99 -0.38 -20.84
C VAL A 19 -21.78 -0.31 -19.92
N ALA A 20 -22.02 -0.19 -18.62
CA ALA A 20 -20.99 -0.38 -17.62
C ALA A 20 -20.51 -1.83 -17.72
N VAL A 21 -19.31 -2.03 -18.26
CA VAL A 21 -18.63 -3.33 -18.19
C VAL A 21 -18.40 -3.62 -16.70
N PRO A 22 -18.84 -4.75 -16.16
CA PRO A 22 -18.52 -5.12 -14.78
C PRO A 22 -17.00 -5.14 -14.67
N ALA A 23 -16.44 -4.41 -13.69
CA ALA A 23 -15.06 -4.66 -13.29
C ALA A 23 -14.95 -6.17 -13.01
N ALA A 24 -14.00 -6.85 -13.66
CA ALA A 24 -13.77 -8.27 -13.41
C ALA A 24 -13.66 -8.46 -11.89
N LEU A 25 -14.59 -9.21 -11.31
CA LEU A 25 -14.55 -9.53 -9.89
C LEU A 25 -13.25 -10.32 -9.65
N ALA A 26 -12.54 -9.99 -8.58
CA ALA A 26 -11.36 -10.75 -8.19
C ALA A 26 -11.75 -12.23 -8.00
N ASP A 27 -10.92 -13.14 -8.50
CA ASP A 27 -11.11 -14.58 -8.41
C ASP A 27 -10.61 -15.08 -7.05
N PRO A 28 -11.49 -15.47 -6.11
CA PRO A 28 -11.07 -15.89 -4.78
C PRO A 28 -10.27 -17.21 -4.77
N ASP A 29 -10.31 -17.98 -5.87
CA ASP A 29 -9.58 -19.23 -6.01
C ASP A 29 -8.15 -19.04 -6.52
N CYS A 30 -7.85 -17.89 -7.12
CA CYS A 30 -6.50 -17.49 -7.47
C CYS A 30 -5.67 -17.02 -6.26
N ALA A 31 -4.35 -17.24 -6.34
CA ALA A 31 -3.40 -16.54 -5.48
C ALA A 31 -3.45 -15.02 -5.73
N PRO A 32 -2.91 -14.18 -4.82
CA PRO A 32 -3.00 -12.72 -4.94
C PRO A 32 -2.56 -12.15 -6.29
N GLY A 33 -1.50 -12.70 -6.91
CA GLY A 33 -1.03 -12.24 -8.21
C GLY A 33 -1.93 -12.57 -9.40
N GLY A 34 -2.98 -13.37 -9.24
CA GLY A 34 -4.02 -13.54 -10.24
C GLY A 34 -5.05 -12.40 -10.24
N ASN A 35 -5.20 -11.73 -9.10
CA ASN A 35 -6.19 -10.68 -8.88
C ASN A 35 -5.58 -9.27 -8.92
N PHE A 36 -4.28 -9.16 -8.61
CA PHE A 36 -3.55 -7.91 -8.50
C PHE A 36 -2.33 -7.91 -9.41
N ASP A 37 -2.03 -6.75 -9.99
CA ASP A 37 -0.77 -6.56 -10.70
C ASP A 37 0.39 -6.48 -9.70
N LEU A 38 0.97 -7.65 -9.40
CA LEU A 38 2.12 -7.79 -8.51
C LEU A 38 3.47 -7.64 -9.22
N SER A 39 3.49 -7.24 -10.51
CA SER A 39 4.74 -7.02 -11.23
C SER A 39 5.61 -5.93 -10.59
N PHE A 40 4.98 -4.96 -9.93
CA PHE A 40 5.61 -3.85 -9.21
C PHE A 40 6.13 -4.21 -7.81
N TRP A 41 6.03 -5.46 -7.36
CA TRP A 41 6.32 -5.79 -5.96
C TRP A 41 7.22 -7.00 -5.80
N SER A 42 8.12 -6.96 -4.82
CA SER A 42 8.57 -8.15 -4.11
C SER A 42 7.88 -8.21 -2.75
N LEU A 43 7.85 -9.38 -2.11
CA LEU A 43 7.22 -9.57 -0.80
C LEU A 43 8.26 -9.97 0.23
N GLN A 44 8.33 -9.24 1.34
CA GLN A 44 9.12 -9.59 2.52
C GLN A 44 8.22 -10.33 3.51
N LEU A 45 8.61 -11.55 3.88
CA LEU A 45 7.87 -12.42 4.79
C LEU A 45 8.42 -12.35 6.23
N PRO A 46 7.64 -12.79 7.23
CA PRO A 46 8.07 -12.83 8.62
C PRO A 46 8.89 -14.10 8.92
N THR A 47 9.37 -14.77 7.88
CA THR A 47 10.20 -15.98 7.91
C THR A 47 11.52 -15.69 7.22
N GLY A 48 12.52 -16.56 7.38
CA GLY A 48 13.85 -16.41 6.80
C GLY A 48 14.96 -16.87 7.74
N ASP A 49 16.19 -16.84 7.26
CA ASP A 49 17.37 -17.19 8.06
C ASP A 49 17.73 -16.07 9.05
N SER A 50 18.57 -16.39 10.04
CA SER A 50 19.00 -15.40 11.04
C SER A 50 19.60 -14.15 10.39
N GLY A 51 19.00 -13.00 10.67
CA GLY A 51 19.43 -11.69 10.15
C GLY A 51 18.93 -11.35 8.75
N THR A 52 18.06 -12.16 8.13
CA THR A 52 17.44 -11.86 6.84
C THR A 52 15.98 -12.30 6.74
N PHE A 53 15.19 -11.57 5.95
CA PHE A 53 13.86 -11.99 5.53
C PHE A 53 13.94 -12.96 4.35
N THR A 54 13.02 -13.90 4.27
CA THR A 54 12.64 -14.52 3.00
C THR A 54 11.99 -13.44 2.15
N THR A 55 12.51 -13.24 0.94
CA THR A 55 11.95 -12.33 -0.05
C THR A 55 11.45 -13.11 -1.26
N ILE A 56 10.16 -13.04 -1.53
CA ILE A 56 9.55 -13.59 -2.74
C ILE A 56 9.68 -12.56 -3.86
N LYS A 57 10.23 -12.98 -5.00
CA LYS A 57 10.47 -12.07 -6.13
C LYS A 57 9.18 -11.80 -6.88
N SER A 58 9.14 -10.67 -7.58
CA SER A 58 8.00 -10.25 -8.41
C SER A 58 7.50 -11.35 -9.36
N ALA A 59 8.42 -12.04 -10.05
CA ALA A 59 8.06 -13.12 -10.97
C ALA A 59 7.32 -14.28 -10.28
N ASP A 60 7.65 -14.57 -9.02
CA ASP A 60 7.05 -15.67 -8.26
C ASP A 60 5.70 -15.26 -7.63
N LEU A 61 5.41 -13.96 -7.54
CA LEU A 61 4.14 -13.45 -7.02
C LEU A 61 3.03 -13.45 -8.07
N GLN A 62 3.37 -13.38 -9.35
CA GLN A 62 2.43 -13.10 -10.43
C GLN A 62 1.58 -14.31 -10.84
N GLY A 63 0.36 -14.03 -11.32
CA GLY A 63 -0.57 -15.01 -11.87
C GLY A 63 -1.37 -15.77 -10.81
N CYS A 64 -2.38 -16.52 -11.27
CA CYS A 64 -3.30 -17.27 -10.41
C CYS A 64 -2.60 -18.36 -9.57
N SER A 65 -1.47 -18.86 -10.05
CA SER A 65 -0.61 -19.83 -9.35
C SER A 65 0.60 -19.18 -8.66
N GLY A 66 0.59 -17.85 -8.51
CA GLY A 66 1.62 -17.11 -7.81
C GLY A 66 1.73 -17.50 -6.33
N TYR A 67 2.78 -17.01 -5.68
CA TYR A 67 3.05 -17.32 -4.29
C TYR A 67 1.89 -16.90 -3.36
N GLN A 68 1.58 -17.78 -2.42
CA GLN A 68 0.72 -17.53 -1.28
C GLN A 68 1.10 -18.47 -0.13
N ASP A 69 0.84 -18.03 1.10
CA ASP A 69 1.00 -18.82 2.31
C ASP A 69 0.00 -18.34 3.39
N ILE A 70 0.21 -18.74 4.64
CA ILE A 70 -0.65 -18.31 5.75
C ILE A 70 -0.55 -16.80 6.04
N ASN A 71 0.57 -16.16 5.71
CA ASN A 71 0.82 -14.75 5.99
C ASN A 71 0.41 -13.85 4.82
N PHE A 72 0.44 -14.36 3.59
CA PHE A 72 0.09 -13.67 2.35
C PHE A 72 -0.82 -14.55 1.50
N SER A 73 -2.12 -14.24 1.47
CA SER A 73 -3.11 -15.08 0.79
C SER A 73 -4.24 -14.28 0.17
N THR A 74 -5.07 -14.94 -0.62
CA THR A 74 -6.32 -14.38 -1.14
C THR A 74 -7.46 -14.62 -0.15
N ASP A 75 -8.19 -13.57 0.19
CA ASP A 75 -9.45 -13.66 0.92
C ASP A 75 -10.49 -14.41 0.06
N LYS A 76 -10.98 -15.54 0.57
CA LYS A 76 -11.88 -16.44 -0.18
C LYS A 76 -13.27 -15.88 -0.46
N SER A 77 -13.64 -14.75 0.15
CA SER A 77 -14.94 -14.11 -0.09
C SER A 77 -14.87 -12.98 -1.11
N SER A 78 -13.76 -12.25 -1.14
CA SER A 78 -13.62 -10.98 -1.87
C SER A 78 -12.54 -10.99 -2.93
N GLY A 79 -11.63 -11.95 -2.90
CA GLY A 79 -10.44 -11.99 -3.76
C GLY A 79 -9.35 -10.99 -3.34
N ALA A 80 -9.51 -10.28 -2.22
CA ALA A 80 -8.55 -9.30 -1.72
C ALA A 80 -7.26 -9.95 -1.17
N ILE A 81 -6.16 -9.20 -1.10
CA ILE A 81 -4.92 -9.67 -0.47
C ILE A 81 -5.06 -9.59 1.05
N VAL A 82 -4.78 -10.68 1.75
CA VAL A 82 -4.64 -10.72 3.21
C VAL A 82 -3.16 -10.75 3.57
N LEU A 83 -2.73 -9.82 4.44
CA LEU A 83 -1.37 -9.78 4.97
C LEU A 83 -1.39 -9.84 6.51
N ILE A 84 -0.80 -10.90 7.08
CA ILE A 84 -0.69 -11.14 8.51
C ILE A 84 0.77 -11.03 8.91
N ALA A 85 1.08 -10.30 9.98
CA ALA A 85 2.43 -10.21 10.53
C ALA A 85 2.40 -10.58 12.02
N PRO A 86 3.25 -11.52 12.47
CA PRO A 86 3.40 -11.84 13.89
C PRO A 86 3.78 -10.62 14.73
N GLY A 87 3.46 -10.67 16.03
CA GLY A 87 3.94 -9.68 17.00
C GLY A 87 5.43 -9.83 17.31
N ASN A 88 5.89 -9.18 18.36
CA ASN A 88 7.30 -9.06 18.77
C ASN A 88 8.18 -10.30 18.44
N PRO A 89 9.27 -10.14 17.65
CA PRO A 89 10.16 -11.24 17.26
C PRO A 89 10.73 -12.05 18.43
N ASP A 90 10.98 -11.43 19.58
CA ASP A 90 11.52 -12.13 20.76
C ASP A 90 10.52 -13.15 21.34
N LEU A 91 9.22 -12.92 21.09
CA LEU A 91 8.12 -13.77 21.57
C LEU A 91 7.60 -14.73 20.50
N THR A 92 7.61 -14.31 19.24
CA THR A 92 7.02 -15.07 18.12
C THR A 92 8.06 -15.78 17.26
N HIS A 93 9.34 -15.45 17.44
CA HIS A 93 10.47 -15.97 16.67
C HIS A 93 10.35 -15.73 15.15
N CYS A 94 9.63 -14.67 14.75
CA CYS A 94 9.65 -14.23 13.37
C CYS A 94 11.07 -13.77 12.98
N SER A 95 11.38 -13.86 11.69
CA SER A 95 12.67 -13.39 11.18
C SER A 95 12.66 -11.88 10.99
N THR A 96 13.81 -11.27 11.27
CA THR A 96 14.07 -9.84 11.06
C THR A 96 15.34 -9.64 10.24
N SER A 97 15.72 -8.38 9.98
CA SER A 97 16.97 -8.05 9.28
C SER A 97 17.78 -7.05 10.10
N SER A 98 19.07 -6.87 9.79
CA SER A 98 19.90 -5.85 10.45
C SER A 98 19.32 -4.43 10.38
N GLY A 99 18.48 -4.13 9.39
CA GLY A 99 17.80 -2.85 9.22
C GLY A 99 16.39 -2.76 9.79
N SER A 100 15.86 -3.81 10.43
CA SER A 100 14.48 -3.86 10.93
C SER A 100 14.39 -4.65 12.22
N ALA A 101 13.82 -4.04 13.25
CA ALA A 101 13.63 -4.70 14.54
C ALA A 101 12.31 -5.46 14.66
N HIS A 102 11.39 -5.37 13.70
CA HIS A 102 10.07 -5.98 13.82
C HIS A 102 9.67 -6.90 12.65
N CYS A 103 8.65 -7.73 12.89
CA CYS A 103 8.07 -8.67 11.93
C CYS A 103 7.27 -7.96 10.84
N ARG A 104 7.28 -8.52 9.63
CA ARG A 104 6.49 -7.98 8.52
C ARG A 104 5.99 -9.05 7.57
N THR A 105 4.87 -8.76 6.95
CA THR A 105 4.44 -9.29 5.66
C THR A 105 4.13 -8.09 4.78
N GLU A 106 5.11 -7.64 4.02
CA GLU A 106 5.09 -6.30 3.43
C GLU A 106 5.64 -6.31 2.00
N LEU A 107 4.89 -5.69 1.09
CA LEU A 107 5.29 -5.49 -0.28
C LEU A 107 6.32 -4.37 -0.36
N ARG A 108 7.37 -4.60 -1.14
CA ARG A 108 8.46 -3.67 -1.43
C ARG A 108 8.51 -3.42 -2.93
N GLU A 109 8.37 -2.17 -3.33
CA GLU A 109 8.24 -1.79 -4.74
C GLU A 109 9.49 -2.12 -5.57
N VAL A 110 9.33 -2.87 -6.66
CA VAL A 110 10.34 -3.14 -7.68
C VAL A 110 9.97 -2.47 -9.00
N ASP A 111 10.95 -2.32 -9.88
CA ASP A 111 10.71 -1.96 -11.27
C ASP A 111 9.95 -3.11 -11.97
N SER A 112 8.77 -2.84 -12.54
CA SER A 112 7.90 -3.88 -13.10
C SER A 112 8.43 -4.53 -14.38
N GLY A 113 9.29 -3.85 -15.13
CA GLY A 113 9.91 -4.39 -16.33
C GLY A 113 11.06 -5.36 -16.04
N THR A 114 11.75 -5.19 -14.90
CA THR A 114 12.97 -5.93 -14.59
C THR A 114 12.91 -6.74 -13.29
N GLY A 115 11.94 -6.49 -12.42
CA GLY A 115 11.84 -7.06 -11.08
C GLY A 115 12.95 -6.62 -10.12
N LYS A 116 13.80 -5.66 -10.52
CA LYS A 116 14.89 -5.14 -9.69
C LYS A 116 14.39 -4.08 -8.71
N ASN A 117 15.20 -3.81 -7.69
CA ASN A 117 14.85 -2.81 -6.70
C ASN A 117 14.54 -1.45 -7.32
N ALA A 118 13.32 -0.93 -7.09
CA ALA A 118 12.97 0.43 -7.48
C ALA A 118 13.77 1.44 -6.65
N ALA A 119 14.12 2.55 -7.29
CA ALA A 119 14.79 3.71 -6.71
C ALA A 119 14.46 4.93 -7.58
N TRP A 120 13.28 5.50 -7.43
CA TRP A 120 12.79 6.64 -8.22
C TRP A 120 13.14 7.97 -7.57
N SER A 121 13.34 9.00 -8.38
CA SER A 121 13.62 10.34 -7.88
C SER A 121 12.32 11.05 -7.46
N PRO A 122 12.27 11.68 -6.26
CA PRO A 122 11.11 12.46 -5.82
C PRO A 122 10.93 13.77 -6.57
N LYS A 123 11.88 14.16 -7.44
CA LYS A 123 11.76 15.31 -8.36
C LYS A 123 10.74 15.06 -9.48
N LYS A 124 10.41 13.79 -9.75
CA LYS A 124 9.37 13.37 -10.70
C LYS A 124 8.00 13.27 -10.00
N THR A 125 7.01 12.70 -10.66
CA THR A 125 5.73 12.36 -10.03
C THR A 125 5.72 10.89 -9.66
N ASN A 126 5.50 10.58 -8.38
CA ASN A 126 5.48 9.21 -7.86
C ASN A 126 4.33 9.06 -6.88
N SER A 127 3.47 8.07 -7.09
CA SER A 127 2.35 7.82 -6.18
C SER A 127 2.05 6.33 -5.99
N LEU A 128 1.64 6.00 -4.78
CA LEU A 128 1.05 4.73 -4.39
C LEU A 128 -0.37 5.01 -3.88
N THR A 129 -1.37 4.37 -4.48
CA THR A 129 -2.77 4.40 -4.01
C THR A 129 -3.19 3.00 -3.57
N VAL A 130 -3.77 2.88 -2.38
CA VAL A 130 -4.17 1.59 -1.78
C VAL A 130 -5.55 1.71 -1.15
N SER A 131 -6.44 0.78 -1.48
CA SER A 131 -7.69 0.56 -0.74
C SER A 131 -7.50 -0.55 0.28
N MET A 132 -7.45 -0.20 1.55
CA MET A 132 -7.08 -1.10 2.66
C MET A 132 -8.21 -1.20 3.70
N MET A 133 -8.23 -2.30 4.44
CA MET A 133 -8.92 -2.46 5.71
C MET A 133 -7.93 -3.00 6.73
N VAL A 134 -7.86 -2.40 7.92
CA VAL A 134 -7.08 -2.93 9.04
C VAL A 134 -8.05 -3.63 9.98
N GLU A 135 -7.97 -4.96 10.05
CA GLU A 135 -8.85 -5.76 10.90
C GLU A 135 -8.29 -5.93 12.32
N ALA A 136 -6.97 -6.01 12.44
CA ALA A 136 -6.27 -6.04 13.71
C ALA A 136 -4.98 -5.23 13.61
N ALA A 137 -4.87 -4.20 14.45
CA ALA A 137 -3.66 -3.41 14.61
C ALA A 137 -2.87 -3.88 15.85
N ASP A 138 -1.56 -3.76 15.79
CA ASP A 138 -0.66 -4.10 16.90
C ASP A 138 -0.68 -3.06 18.05
N ASP A 139 0.04 -3.38 19.12
CA ASP A 139 0.19 -2.56 20.32
C ASP A 139 1.42 -1.62 20.30
N GLY A 140 1.98 -1.35 19.13
CA GLY A 140 3.05 -0.36 18.96
C GLY A 140 2.59 1.05 19.35
N SER A 141 3.53 1.95 19.66
CA SER A 141 3.22 3.31 20.14
C SER A 141 2.34 4.13 19.19
N HIS A 142 2.42 3.85 17.89
CA HIS A 142 1.59 4.45 16.85
C HIS A 142 0.73 3.42 16.10
N GLY A 143 0.86 2.13 16.45
CA GLY A 143 0.22 0.99 15.78
C GLY A 143 1.01 0.43 14.61
N THR A 144 0.32 -0.35 13.77
CA THR A 144 0.88 -1.08 12.64
C THR A 144 1.30 -0.14 11.52
N ALA A 145 2.52 -0.28 11.04
CA ALA A 145 2.98 0.41 9.84
C ALA A 145 2.35 -0.25 8.61
N ILE A 146 1.58 0.52 7.84
CA ILE A 146 0.77 0.05 6.71
C ILE A 146 1.26 0.55 5.34
N GLY A 147 2.12 1.56 5.33
CA GLY A 147 2.72 2.10 4.12
C GLY A 147 3.93 2.98 4.39
N GLN A 148 4.87 3.03 3.45
CA GLN A 148 6.11 3.78 3.59
C GLN A 148 6.53 4.45 2.29
N VAL A 149 7.23 5.58 2.42
CA VAL A 149 8.17 6.11 1.43
C VAL A 149 9.57 5.91 2.00
N PHE A 150 10.36 5.06 1.35
CA PHE A 150 11.64 4.63 1.88
C PHE A 150 12.78 5.23 1.07
N ALA A 151 13.73 5.92 1.72
CA ALA A 151 14.92 6.46 1.08
C ALA A 151 15.92 5.31 0.83
N SER A 152 16.15 5.00 -0.44
CA SER A 152 16.88 3.81 -0.89
C SER A 152 18.32 3.82 -0.40
N ASP A 153 19.08 4.86 -0.76
CA ASP A 153 20.52 4.91 -0.51
C ASP A 153 20.83 5.09 0.98
N ALA A 154 19.95 5.79 1.71
CA ALA A 154 20.07 5.96 3.14
C ALA A 154 19.72 4.70 3.93
N GLY A 155 18.96 3.76 3.34
CA GLY A 155 18.51 2.57 4.06
C GLY A 155 17.52 2.89 5.18
N LYS A 156 16.72 3.96 5.06
CA LYS A 156 15.80 4.45 6.11
C LYS A 156 14.41 4.81 5.56
N PRO A 157 13.33 4.63 6.34
CA PRO A 157 12.02 5.20 5.97
C PRO A 157 12.11 6.72 6.02
N LEU A 158 11.83 7.40 4.91
CA LEU A 158 11.64 8.85 4.90
C LEU A 158 10.30 9.20 5.56
N ALA A 159 9.27 8.43 5.22
CA ALA A 159 7.97 8.48 5.86
C ALA A 159 7.43 7.07 6.11
N GLU A 160 6.83 6.86 7.27
CA GLU A 160 6.17 5.62 7.67
C GLU A 160 4.78 5.95 8.21
N MET A 161 3.75 5.35 7.63
CA MET A 161 2.36 5.58 7.98
C MET A 161 1.85 4.45 8.88
N TYR A 162 1.33 4.82 10.04
CA TYR A 162 0.85 3.93 11.09
C TYR A 162 -0.67 3.98 11.23
N TYR A 163 -1.24 2.84 11.60
CA TYR A 163 -2.65 2.68 11.94
C TYR A 163 -2.77 2.09 13.35
N SER A 164 -3.42 2.80 14.28
CA SER A 164 -3.52 2.39 15.68
C SER A 164 -4.72 1.49 15.97
N ARG A 165 -4.72 0.83 17.14
CA ARG A 165 -5.89 0.07 17.66
C ARG A 165 -7.15 0.92 17.87
N ALA A 166 -7.00 2.24 18.00
CA ALA A 166 -8.11 3.17 18.07
C ALA A 166 -8.58 3.65 16.68
N GLY A 167 -7.97 3.16 15.60
CA GLY A 167 -8.28 3.59 14.24
C GLY A 167 -7.68 4.94 13.85
N GLU A 168 -6.69 5.44 14.60
CA GLU A 168 -6.00 6.67 14.23
C GLU A 168 -4.95 6.39 13.16
N ILE A 169 -4.82 7.30 12.20
CA ILE A 169 -3.81 7.23 11.15
C ILE A 169 -2.84 8.39 11.34
N ALA A 170 -1.57 8.06 11.52
CA ALA A 170 -0.48 9.01 11.68
C ALA A 170 0.66 8.68 10.73
N VAL A 171 1.48 9.67 10.40
CA VAL A 171 2.66 9.50 9.56
C VAL A 171 3.86 10.03 10.33
N GLY A 172 4.85 9.18 10.57
CA GLY A 172 6.16 9.57 11.07
C GLY A 172 7.06 9.95 9.92
N VAL A 173 7.50 11.21 9.87
CA VAL A 173 8.42 11.71 8.84
C VAL A 173 9.78 11.98 9.48
N LYS A 174 10.84 11.35 8.98
CA LYS A 174 12.20 11.68 9.43
C LYS A 174 12.67 12.95 8.70
N PRO A 175 13.21 13.96 9.40
CA PRO A 175 13.75 15.16 8.75
C PRO A 175 15.09 14.92 8.03
N ASP A 176 15.75 13.79 8.31
CA ASP A 176 17.00 13.31 7.70
C ASP A 176 17.18 11.80 8.00
N ALA A 177 18.30 11.20 7.61
CA ALA A 177 18.54 9.75 7.79
C ALA A 177 18.72 9.31 9.26
N ASP A 178 19.18 10.22 10.13
CA ASP A 178 19.72 9.89 11.44
C ASP A 178 18.75 10.27 12.57
N SER A 179 17.96 11.32 12.37
CA SER A 179 17.01 11.88 13.33
C SER A 179 15.78 11.00 13.57
N GLY A 180 15.13 11.19 14.71
CA GLY A 180 13.82 10.59 15.01
C GLY A 180 12.73 11.09 14.05
N GLN A 181 11.57 10.42 14.07
CA GLN A 181 10.42 10.83 13.27
C GLN A 181 9.63 11.96 13.95
N ASN A 182 9.16 12.91 13.16
CA ASN A 182 8.08 13.82 13.51
C ASN A 182 6.75 13.13 13.17
N VAL A 183 5.98 12.75 14.18
CA VAL A 183 4.72 12.01 13.99
C VAL A 183 3.53 12.97 13.90
N ILE A 184 2.81 12.91 12.79
CA ILE A 184 1.72 13.82 12.45
C ILE A 184 0.44 13.00 12.24
N LYS A 185 -0.64 13.33 12.96
CA LYS A 185 -1.95 12.70 12.75
C LYS A 185 -2.56 13.23 11.44
N VAL A 186 -2.90 12.32 10.53
CA VAL A 186 -3.45 12.66 9.20
C VAL A 186 -4.90 12.23 9.03
N GLY A 187 -5.42 11.37 9.90
CA GLY A 187 -6.82 10.95 9.86
C GLY A 187 -7.20 9.94 10.92
N SER A 188 -8.39 9.39 10.77
CA SER A 188 -8.88 8.25 11.54
C SER A 188 -9.95 7.51 10.76
N VAL A 189 -9.94 6.18 10.84
CA VAL A 189 -10.91 5.27 10.25
C VAL A 189 -11.20 4.19 11.29
N ALA A 190 -12.45 3.77 11.47
CA ALA A 190 -12.75 2.72 12.43
C ALA A 190 -12.11 1.37 12.02
N VAL A 191 -11.62 0.59 12.99
CA VAL A 191 -11.09 -0.77 12.78
C VAL A 191 -12.11 -1.62 12.01
N GLY A 192 -11.65 -2.42 11.06
CA GLY A 192 -12.50 -3.24 10.19
C GLY A 192 -13.27 -2.44 9.12
N THR A 193 -12.99 -1.14 8.96
CA THR A 193 -13.59 -0.34 7.89
C THR A 193 -12.62 -0.16 6.73
N LYS A 194 -13.11 -0.32 5.50
CA LYS A 194 -12.33 -0.05 4.29
C LYS A 194 -12.10 1.45 4.12
N PHE A 195 -10.89 1.84 3.77
CA PHE A 195 -10.52 3.20 3.39
C PHE A 195 -9.53 3.20 2.25
N GLU A 196 -9.40 4.34 1.58
CA GLU A 196 -8.34 4.57 0.61
C GLU A 196 -7.29 5.50 1.22
N TYR A 197 -6.02 5.17 1.00
CA TYR A 197 -4.94 6.13 1.18
C TYR A 197 -4.13 6.28 -0.11
N LYS A 198 -3.53 7.46 -0.26
CA LYS A 198 -2.52 7.74 -1.27
C LYS A 198 -1.29 8.34 -0.62
N LEU A 199 -0.13 7.72 -0.87
CA LEU A 199 1.18 8.32 -0.63
C LEU A 199 1.68 8.91 -1.95
N GLU A 200 2.00 10.19 -1.98
CA GLU A 200 2.58 10.86 -3.15
C GLU A 200 3.83 11.61 -2.72
N TYR A 201 4.97 11.31 -3.35
CA TYR A 201 6.18 12.10 -3.16
C TYR A 201 6.68 12.60 -4.51
N SER A 202 6.29 13.84 -4.81
CA SER A 202 6.42 14.40 -6.13
C SER A 202 6.90 15.85 -6.06
N LYS A 203 7.85 16.20 -6.93
CA LYS A 203 8.51 17.52 -6.94
C LYS A 203 9.00 17.92 -5.55
N ASP A 204 9.55 16.96 -4.82
CA ASP A 204 10.03 17.09 -3.43
C ASP A 204 8.93 17.51 -2.42
N VAL A 205 7.66 17.24 -2.72
CA VAL A 205 6.54 17.45 -1.80
C VAL A 205 5.91 16.11 -1.44
N LEU A 206 5.98 15.73 -0.16
CA LEU A 206 5.29 14.55 0.36
C LEU A 206 3.85 14.91 0.74
N THR A 207 2.90 14.23 0.14
CA THR A 207 1.47 14.38 0.42
C THR A 207 0.87 13.03 0.78
N VAL A 208 0.10 13.00 1.87
CA VAL A 208 -0.70 11.84 2.27
C VAL A 208 -2.17 12.20 2.15
N THR A 209 -2.94 11.37 1.45
CA THR A 209 -4.38 11.55 1.30
C THR A 209 -5.10 10.38 1.95
N ILE A 210 -6.04 10.64 2.86
CA ILE A 210 -6.92 9.63 3.47
C ILE A 210 -8.35 9.93 3.04
N ASN A 211 -9.01 9.00 2.33
CA ASN A 211 -10.37 9.18 1.81
C ASN A 211 -10.60 10.54 1.13
N GLY A 212 -9.68 10.93 0.24
CA GLY A 212 -9.73 12.20 -0.49
C GLY A 212 -9.27 13.44 0.29
N LYS A 213 -9.00 13.35 1.59
CA LYS A 213 -8.46 14.46 2.38
C LYS A 213 -6.93 14.45 2.37
N ALA A 214 -6.33 15.40 1.65
CA ALA A 214 -4.89 15.55 1.54
C ALA A 214 -4.27 16.30 2.72
N THR A 215 -3.06 15.89 3.11
CA THR A 215 -2.19 16.54 4.10
C THR A 215 -0.78 16.58 3.53
N ASN A 216 -0.21 17.77 3.38
CA ASN A 216 1.20 17.93 3.02
C ASN A 216 2.06 17.74 4.26
N LEU A 217 3.17 17.03 4.10
CA LEU A 217 4.10 16.72 5.18
C LEU A 217 5.47 17.31 4.87
N ASP A 218 6.06 17.98 5.85
CA ASP A 218 7.41 18.51 5.75
C ASP A 218 8.42 17.35 5.84
N THR A 219 9.22 17.18 4.79
CA THR A 219 10.27 16.16 4.74
C THR A 219 11.59 16.63 5.35
N GLY A 220 11.73 17.90 5.77
CA GLY A 220 12.97 18.42 6.32
C GLY A 220 14.07 18.53 5.27
N ASN A 221 15.30 18.11 5.62
CA ASN A 221 16.52 18.44 4.89
C ASN A 221 17.04 17.32 3.99
N TRP A 222 16.17 16.44 3.50
CA TRP A 222 16.55 15.44 2.51
C TRP A 222 16.99 16.10 1.19
N ASP A 223 18.14 15.70 0.66
CA ASP A 223 18.61 16.13 -0.67
C ASP A 223 17.96 15.29 -1.80
N SER A 224 16.63 15.20 -1.79
CA SER A 224 15.84 14.45 -2.78
C SER A 224 16.34 13.01 -3.04
N PRO A 225 16.55 12.18 -1.99
CA PRO A 225 17.09 10.83 -2.17
C PRO A 225 16.18 10.01 -3.07
N ASN A 226 16.74 9.08 -3.84
CA ASN A 226 15.92 8.12 -4.55
C ASN A 226 15.13 7.28 -3.54
N CYS A 227 13.85 7.05 -3.84
CA CYS A 227 12.91 6.41 -2.96
C CYS A 227 12.26 5.18 -3.61
N TYR A 228 11.59 4.40 -2.76
CA TYR A 228 10.63 3.38 -3.18
C TYR A 228 9.48 3.30 -2.19
N PHE A 229 8.34 2.80 -2.64
CA PHE A 229 7.17 2.57 -1.79
C PHE A 229 7.23 1.20 -1.10
N LYS A 230 6.62 1.15 0.08
CA LYS A 230 6.23 -0.10 0.74
C LYS A 230 4.78 -0.04 1.17
N THR A 231 4.11 -1.18 1.22
CA THR A 231 2.76 -1.31 1.78
C THR A 231 2.49 -2.73 2.21
N GLY A 232 1.66 -2.89 3.23
CA GLY A 232 1.30 -4.19 3.75
C GLY A 232 1.18 -4.12 5.26
N ASN A 233 1.84 -5.05 5.93
CA ASN A 233 1.73 -5.22 7.36
C ASN A 233 3.12 -5.29 8.00
N TYR A 234 3.57 -4.20 8.61
CA TYR A 234 4.79 -4.16 9.40
C TYR A 234 4.44 -3.92 10.88
N ASN A 235 4.40 -5.01 11.65
CA ASN A 235 3.91 -5.04 13.01
C ASN A 235 4.92 -4.36 13.96
N GLN A 236 4.54 -3.27 14.64
CA GLN A 236 5.39 -2.51 15.57
C GLN A 236 5.18 -2.91 17.04
N GLY A 237 4.45 -4.00 17.26
CA GLY A 237 3.98 -4.44 18.55
C GLY A 237 5.09 -4.87 19.51
N LYS A 238 4.77 -4.80 20.80
CA LYS A 238 5.60 -5.28 21.90
C LYS A 238 5.13 -6.63 22.42
N SER A 239 3.84 -6.92 22.23
CA SER A 239 3.21 -8.21 22.54
C SER A 239 3.43 -9.25 21.43
N ALA A 240 2.99 -10.48 21.67
CA ALA A 240 2.95 -11.54 20.66
C ALA A 240 1.76 -11.41 19.69
N ASP A 241 0.89 -10.40 19.87
CA ASP A 241 -0.31 -10.23 19.07
C ASP A 241 0.05 -10.00 17.60
N SER A 242 -0.55 -10.80 16.71
CA SER A 242 -0.45 -10.57 15.28
C SER A 242 -1.32 -9.40 14.84
N SER A 243 -0.87 -8.68 13.82
CA SER A 243 -1.67 -7.69 13.09
C SER A 243 -2.18 -8.31 11.79
N ARG A 244 -3.31 -7.81 11.28
CA ARG A 244 -3.94 -8.28 10.04
C ARG A 244 -4.48 -7.09 9.23
N VAL A 245 -4.06 -7.01 7.98
CA VAL A 245 -4.56 -6.02 7.02
C VAL A 245 -5.04 -6.72 5.75
N VAL A 246 -5.99 -6.08 5.07
CA VAL A 246 -6.57 -6.55 3.82
C VAL A 246 -6.45 -5.46 2.76
N ILE A 247 -5.90 -5.77 1.59
CA ILE A 247 -5.76 -4.86 0.45
C ILE A 247 -6.71 -5.28 -0.67
N SER A 248 -7.65 -4.39 -1.00
CA SER A 248 -8.67 -4.59 -2.04
C SER A 248 -8.33 -3.88 -3.36
N SER A 249 -7.37 -2.96 -3.36
CA SER A 249 -6.81 -2.34 -4.55
C SER A 249 -5.42 -1.78 -4.22
N ILE A 250 -4.48 -1.90 -5.15
CA ILE A 250 -3.12 -1.36 -5.05
C ILE A 250 -2.68 -0.87 -6.42
N LYS A 251 -2.14 0.35 -6.48
CA LYS A 251 -1.67 0.94 -7.73
C LYS A 251 -0.46 1.84 -7.48
N VAL A 252 0.60 1.59 -8.24
CA VAL A 252 1.78 2.45 -8.35
C VAL A 252 1.69 3.26 -9.64
N SER A 253 2.16 4.50 -9.62
CA SER A 253 2.30 5.33 -10.83
C SER A 253 3.51 6.24 -10.73
N HIS A 254 4.31 6.24 -11.80
CA HIS A 254 5.43 7.17 -12.01
C HIS A 254 5.25 7.92 -13.33
N SER A 255 5.59 9.22 -13.35
CA SER A 255 5.69 10.03 -14.57
C SER A 255 6.69 11.17 -14.44
#